data_AF-A0AAE8L920-F1
#
_entry.id   AF-A0AAE8L920-F1
#
_cell.length_a   1.000
_cell.length_b   1.000
_cell.length_c   1.000
_cell.angle_alpha   90.00
_cell.angle_beta   90.00
_cell.angle_gamma   90.00
#
_symmetry.space_group_name_H-M   'P 1'
#
loop_
_entity.id
_entity.type
_entity.pdbx_description
1 polymer ?
#
loop_
_entity_poly.entity_id
_entity_poly.type
_entity_poly.pdbx_seq_one_letter_code
_entity_poly.pdbx_strand_id
1 'polypeptide(L)'
;MTLARDPDAHPSGTTDAASLSLPLSWWRVLAPQTLDMPAQCRLAAALKAAQPLPSPDWSAACRGDPAAAIHIALGVLAEAIAFPGRLDPAMSALCLCAARGDGSCIDLLVHVLGRRARRRADLKVLCLAHAWCSVARRGSDRVGVAR
;
A
#
# COMPACT_ATOMS: atom_id res chain seq x y z
N MET A 1 -6.57 16.87 47.87
CA MET A 1 -7.41 16.92 46.65
C MET A 1 -6.57 16.42 45.49
N THR A 2 -6.73 15.14 45.15
CA THR A 2 -5.92 14.44 44.15
C THR A 2 -6.67 14.44 42.82
N LEU A 3 -6.12 15.06 41.78
CA LEU A 3 -6.69 15.04 40.45
C LEU A 3 -6.55 13.62 39.87
N ALA A 4 -7.70 13.02 39.55
CA ALA A 4 -7.80 11.73 38.89
C ALA A 4 -7.10 11.81 37.53
N ARG A 5 -6.13 10.93 37.32
CA ARG A 5 -5.41 10.77 36.07
C ARG A 5 -6.30 9.93 35.14
N ASP A 6 -6.78 10.57 34.10
CA ASP A 6 -7.60 9.95 33.05
C ASP A 6 -6.80 8.83 32.34
N PRO A 7 -7.22 7.56 32.40
CA PRO A 7 -6.50 6.43 31.81
C PRO A 7 -6.83 6.18 30.32
N ASP A 8 -7.75 6.94 29.71
CA ASP A 8 -8.27 6.63 28.36
C ASP A 8 -7.67 7.45 27.20
N ALA A 9 -6.51 8.07 27.40
CA ALA A 9 -5.74 8.64 26.30
C ALA A 9 -5.07 7.54 25.46
N HIS A 10 -5.85 6.87 24.61
CA HIS A 10 -5.32 5.93 23.62
C HIS A 10 -4.25 6.60 22.74
N PRO A 11 -3.07 5.98 22.55
CA PRO A 11 -2.01 6.53 21.71
C PRO A 11 -2.31 6.28 20.22
N SER A 12 -3.38 6.90 19.68
CA SER A 12 -3.68 6.81 18.24
C SER A 12 -2.62 7.49 17.36
N GLY A 13 -1.73 8.31 17.92
CA GLY A 13 -0.65 8.98 17.19
C GLY A 13 0.61 8.14 16.93
N THR A 14 0.92 7.17 17.80
CA THR A 14 2.22 6.46 17.76
C THR A 14 2.30 5.47 16.60
N THR A 15 1.20 4.80 16.26
CA THR A 15 1.17 3.78 15.19
C THR A 15 1.28 4.39 13.79
N ASP A 16 0.67 5.56 13.56
CA ASP A 16 0.74 6.26 12.27
C ASP A 16 2.16 6.78 12.04
N ALA A 17 2.79 7.39 13.04
CA ALA A 17 4.18 7.87 12.95
C ALA A 17 5.20 6.73 12.73
N ALA A 18 5.04 5.60 13.44
CA ALA A 18 5.88 4.42 13.24
C ALA A 18 5.70 3.81 11.83
N SER A 19 4.47 3.77 11.31
CA SER A 19 4.20 3.29 9.95
C SER A 19 4.79 4.21 8.89
N LEU A 20 4.76 5.53 9.09
CA LEU A 20 5.42 6.48 8.19
C LEU A 20 6.95 6.30 8.15
N SER A 21 7.55 5.73 9.20
CA SER A 21 8.99 5.43 9.23
C SER A 21 9.37 4.14 8.48
N LEU A 22 8.41 3.26 8.18
CA LEU A 22 8.64 1.94 7.58
C LEU A 22 8.14 1.92 6.13
N PRO A 23 9.04 1.95 5.13
CA PRO A 23 8.64 2.00 3.72
C PRO A 23 7.68 0.89 3.30
N LEU A 24 7.86 -0.32 3.83
CA LEU A 24 7.01 -1.47 3.49
C LEU A 24 5.57 -1.39 4.05
N SER A 25 5.27 -0.36 4.84
CA SER A 25 3.92 -0.11 5.35
C SER A 25 3.25 1.09 4.68
N TRP A 26 3.98 1.84 3.84
CA TRP A 26 3.51 3.06 3.20
C TRP A 26 2.27 2.87 2.34
N TRP A 27 2.07 1.69 1.75
CA TRP A 27 0.87 1.36 0.99
C TRP A 27 -0.43 1.55 1.79
N ARG A 28 -0.37 1.57 3.12
CA ARG A 28 -1.51 1.79 4.03
C ARG A 28 -1.75 3.22 4.46
N VAL A 29 -0.78 4.11 4.24
CA VAL A 29 -0.79 5.46 4.84
C VAL A 29 -0.46 6.58 3.86
N LEU A 30 0.29 6.31 2.78
CA LEU A 30 0.74 7.31 1.84
C LEU A 30 -0.22 7.47 0.66
N ALA A 31 -0.69 8.70 0.46
CA ALA A 31 -1.45 9.09 -0.71
C ALA A 31 -0.56 9.11 -1.96
N PRO A 32 -1.12 8.93 -3.17
CA PRO A 32 -0.34 8.82 -4.41
C PRO A 32 0.66 9.97 -4.61
N GLN A 33 0.26 11.20 -4.33
CA GLN A 33 1.09 12.40 -4.49
C GLN A 33 2.29 12.47 -3.55
N THR A 34 2.28 11.70 -2.46
CA THR A 34 3.39 11.62 -1.49
C THR A 34 4.43 10.56 -1.87
N LEU A 35 4.09 9.68 -2.82
CA LEU A 35 5.02 8.70 -3.40
C LEU A 35 5.74 9.31 -4.62
N ASP A 36 6.46 10.39 -4.36
CA ASP A 36 7.34 11.02 -5.34
C ASP A 36 8.53 10.12 -5.73
N MET A 37 9.33 10.52 -6.72
CA MET A 37 10.45 9.71 -7.19
C MET A 37 11.44 9.33 -6.06
N PRO A 38 11.85 10.24 -5.15
CA PRO A 38 12.64 9.87 -3.97
C PRO A 38 11.98 8.83 -3.06
N ALA A 39 10.67 8.93 -2.78
CA ALA A 39 9.94 7.94 -2.01
C ALA A 39 9.88 6.59 -2.74
N GLN A 40 9.65 6.57 -4.05
CA GLN A 40 9.66 5.36 -4.87
C GLN A 40 11.03 4.66 -4.83
N CYS A 41 12.14 5.41 -4.90
CA CYS A 41 13.49 4.86 -4.76
C CYS A 41 13.72 4.23 -3.38
N ARG A 42 13.26 4.89 -2.31
CA ARG A 42 13.34 4.35 -0.94
C ARG A 42 12.51 3.07 -0.78
N LEU A 43 11.31 3.06 -1.34
CA LEU A 43 10.44 1.87 -1.33
C LEU A 43 11.07 0.71 -2.09
N ALA A 44 11.65 0.97 -3.27
CA ALA A 44 12.36 -0.04 -4.06
C ALA A 44 13.60 -0.59 -3.33
N ALA A 45 14.35 0.26 -2.62
CA ALA A 45 15.48 -0.19 -1.79
C ALA A 45 15.01 -1.08 -0.63
N ALA A 46 13.92 -0.69 0.05
CA ALA A 46 13.35 -1.50 1.14
C ALA A 46 12.83 -2.86 0.64
N LEU A 47 12.22 -2.92 -0.54
CA LEU A 47 11.79 -4.17 -1.18
C LEU A 47 12.97 -5.10 -1.49
N LYS A 48 14.09 -4.55 -2.00
CA LYS A 48 15.31 -5.32 -2.25
C LYS A 48 15.96 -5.87 -0.97
N ALA A 49 15.84 -5.13 0.13
CA ALA A 49 16.37 -5.53 1.44
C ALA A 49 15.43 -6.47 2.22
N ALA A 50 14.17 -6.58 1.81
CA ALA A 50 13.19 -7.44 2.47
C ALA A 50 13.52 -8.93 2.27
N GLN A 51 13.12 -9.76 3.23
CA GLN A 51 13.17 -11.21 3.08
C GLN A 51 12.38 -11.61 1.81
N PRO A 52 13.00 -12.34 0.86
CA PRO A 52 12.32 -12.73 -0.36
C PRO A 52 11.06 -13.55 -0.11
N LEU A 53 10.00 -13.21 -0.84
CA LEU A 53 8.79 -14.03 -0.86
C LEU A 53 9.06 -15.30 -1.69
N PRO A 54 8.44 -16.45 -1.35
CA PRO A 54 8.62 -17.71 -2.06
C PRO A 54 7.82 -17.71 -3.38
N SER A 55 8.17 -16.81 -4.31
CA SER A 55 7.59 -16.70 -5.64
C SER A 55 8.71 -16.43 -6.66
N PRO A 56 8.68 -17.10 -7.83
CA PRO A 56 9.64 -16.84 -8.91
C PRO A 56 9.56 -15.39 -9.41
N ASP A 57 8.39 -14.76 -9.28
CA ASP A 57 8.11 -13.41 -9.75
C ASP A 57 8.65 -12.32 -8.81
N TRP A 58 9.13 -12.67 -7.61
CA TRP A 58 9.53 -11.70 -6.58
C TRP A 58 10.57 -10.70 -7.07
N SER A 59 11.57 -11.19 -7.81
CA SER A 59 12.63 -10.36 -8.37
C SER A 59 12.08 -9.35 -9.40
N ALA A 60 11.12 -9.77 -10.23
CA ALA A 60 10.48 -8.90 -11.21
C ALA A 60 9.57 -7.86 -10.53
N ALA A 61 8.76 -8.28 -9.56
CA ALA A 61 7.91 -7.40 -8.78
C ALA A 61 8.72 -6.31 -8.04
N CYS A 62 9.88 -6.66 -7.45
CA CYS A 62 10.77 -5.69 -6.80
C CYS A 62 11.37 -4.66 -7.77
N ARG A 63 11.52 -5.01 -9.06
CA ARG A 63 11.93 -4.07 -10.11
C ARG A 63 10.77 -3.20 -10.60
N GLY A 64 9.55 -3.50 -10.18
CA GLY A 64 8.31 -2.82 -10.52
C GLY A 64 7.68 -3.33 -11.82
N ASP A 65 7.78 -4.63 -12.07
CA ASP A 65 6.95 -5.31 -13.07
C ASP A 65 5.51 -5.44 -12.54
N PRO A 66 4.50 -4.84 -13.22
CA PRO A 66 3.13 -4.84 -12.71
C PRO A 66 2.48 -6.23 -12.66
N ALA A 67 2.72 -7.07 -13.66
CA ALA A 67 2.10 -8.40 -13.73
C ALA A 67 2.60 -9.30 -12.60
N ALA A 68 3.92 -9.31 -12.37
CA ALA A 68 4.57 -9.98 -11.25
C ALA A 68 4.05 -9.45 -9.91
N ALA A 69 3.93 -8.13 -9.75
CA ALA A 69 3.44 -7.53 -8.52
C ALA A 69 1.98 -7.92 -8.22
N ILE A 70 1.11 -7.92 -9.22
CA ILE A 70 -0.29 -8.37 -9.09
C ILE A 70 -0.35 -9.85 -8.72
N HIS A 71 0.41 -10.71 -9.41
CA HIS A 71 0.41 -12.15 -9.14
C HIS A 71 0.82 -12.44 -7.68
N ILE A 72 1.91 -11.82 -7.21
CA ILE A 72 2.37 -11.97 -5.83
C ILE A 72 1.34 -11.42 -4.83
N ALA A 73 0.78 -10.24 -5.10
CA ALA A 73 -0.22 -9.65 -4.21
C ALA A 73 -1.45 -10.55 -4.07
N LEU A 74 -1.98 -11.08 -5.16
CA LEU A 74 -3.13 -11.99 -5.14
C LEU A 74 -2.82 -13.29 -4.38
N GLY A 75 -1.66 -13.91 -4.63
CA GLY A 75 -1.23 -15.11 -3.91
C GLY A 75 -1.12 -14.87 -2.40
N VAL A 76 -0.46 -13.77 -2.00
CA VAL A 76 -0.32 -13.41 -0.58
C VAL A 76 -1.66 -13.04 0.05
N LEU A 77 -2.57 -12.38 -0.67
CA LEU A 77 -3.91 -12.07 -0.18
C LEU A 77 -4.75 -13.33 0.07
N ALA A 78 -4.59 -14.37 -0.75
CA ALA A 78 -5.22 -15.67 -0.54
C ALA A 78 -4.70 -16.38 0.71
N GLU A 79 -3.40 -16.22 1.01
CA GLU A 79 -2.73 -16.84 2.16
C GLU A 79 -2.64 -15.92 3.40
N ALA A 80 -3.25 -14.73 3.37
CA ALA A 80 -2.96 -13.66 4.33
C ALA A 80 -3.25 -14.02 5.80
N ILE A 81 -4.12 -15.00 6.05
CA ILE A 81 -4.42 -15.52 7.38
C ILE A 81 -3.27 -16.39 7.90
N ALA A 82 -2.64 -17.18 7.04
CA ALA A 82 -1.56 -18.10 7.39
C ALA A 82 -0.21 -17.38 7.52
N PHE A 83 0.05 -16.38 6.67
CA PHE A 83 1.36 -15.70 6.61
C PHE A 83 1.22 -14.16 6.62
N PRO A 84 0.77 -13.56 7.73
CA PRO A 84 0.52 -12.12 7.80
C PRO A 84 1.77 -11.26 7.52
N GLY A 85 2.97 -11.77 7.81
CA GLY A 85 4.24 -11.06 7.54
C GLY A 85 4.58 -10.88 6.07
N ARG A 86 3.97 -11.66 5.16
CA ARG A 86 4.21 -11.56 3.70
C ARG A 86 3.43 -10.42 3.05
N LEU A 87 2.38 -9.95 3.72
CA LEU A 87 1.47 -8.94 3.18
C LEU A 87 2.17 -7.63 2.86
N ASP A 88 3.08 -7.19 3.73
CA ASP A 88 3.72 -5.88 3.56
C ASP A 88 4.71 -5.80 2.41
N PRO A 89 5.63 -6.75 2.23
CA PRO A 89 6.45 -6.79 1.03
C PRO A 89 5.62 -6.90 -0.26
N ALA A 90 4.59 -7.76 -0.29
CA ALA A 90 3.75 -7.94 -1.47
C ALA A 90 2.97 -6.68 -1.86
N MET A 91 2.26 -6.09 -0.90
CA MET A 91 1.46 -4.89 -1.14
C MET A 91 2.35 -3.67 -1.42
N SER A 92 3.57 -3.64 -0.92
CA SER A 92 4.55 -2.58 -1.23
C SER A 92 5.06 -2.66 -2.67
N ALA A 93 5.29 -3.87 -3.19
CA ALA A 93 5.65 -4.05 -4.59
C ALA A 93 4.51 -3.60 -5.51
N LEU A 94 3.26 -3.95 -5.16
CA LEU A 94 2.07 -3.46 -5.86
C LEU A 94 1.97 -1.93 -5.80
N CYS A 95 2.17 -1.34 -4.62
CA CYS A 95 2.13 0.10 -4.41
C CYS A 95 3.19 0.85 -5.23
N LEU A 96 4.39 0.28 -5.39
CA LEU A 96 5.44 0.85 -6.23
C LEU A 96 5.01 0.89 -7.70
N CYS A 97 4.40 -0.18 -8.21
CA CYS A 97 3.89 -0.23 -9.58
C CYS A 97 2.72 0.75 -9.79
N ALA A 98 1.81 0.84 -8.81
CA ALA A 98 0.73 1.80 -8.80
C ALA A 98 1.24 3.26 -8.81
N ALA A 99 2.27 3.57 -8.01
CA ALA A 99 2.89 4.90 -7.96
C ALA A 99 3.59 5.28 -9.28
N ARG A 100 4.04 4.29 -10.06
CA ARG A 100 4.58 4.48 -11.42
C ARG A 100 3.49 4.63 -12.50
N GLY A 101 2.21 4.51 -12.13
CA GLY A 101 1.08 4.76 -13.00
C GLY A 101 0.44 3.52 -13.60
N ASP A 102 0.77 2.32 -13.15
CA ASP A 102 0.08 1.12 -13.63
C ASP A 102 -1.37 1.07 -13.11
N GLY A 103 -2.34 1.10 -14.03
CA GLY A 103 -3.77 1.16 -13.70
C GLY A 103 -4.27 -0.06 -12.96
N SER A 104 -3.87 -1.27 -13.38
CA SER A 104 -4.28 -2.53 -12.77
C SER A 104 -3.78 -2.64 -11.31
N CYS A 105 -2.55 -2.18 -11.05
CA CYS A 105 -1.99 -2.10 -9.71
C CYS A 105 -2.74 -1.09 -8.84
N ILE A 106 -3.13 0.06 -9.40
CA ILE A 106 -3.95 1.04 -8.68
C ILE A 106 -5.31 0.43 -8.32
N ASP A 107 -6.00 -0.23 -9.25
CA ASP A 107 -7.31 -0.82 -9.01
C ASP A 107 -7.26 -1.90 -7.93
N LEU A 108 -6.27 -2.78 -7.98
CA LEU A 108 -6.08 -3.80 -6.95
C LEU A 108 -5.74 -3.17 -5.58
N LEU A 109 -4.91 -2.13 -5.54
CA LEU A 109 -4.57 -1.42 -4.31
C LEU A 109 -5.81 -0.73 -3.70
N VAL A 110 -6.62 -0.06 -4.51
CA VAL A 110 -7.89 0.56 -4.09
C VAL A 110 -8.84 -0.50 -3.54
N HIS A 111 -8.97 -1.64 -4.21
CA HIS A 111 -9.81 -2.74 -3.75
C HIS A 111 -9.37 -3.24 -2.37
N VAL A 112 -8.07 -3.50 -2.18
CA VAL A 112 -7.52 -4.00 -0.91
C VAL A 112 -7.70 -2.99 0.22
N LEU A 113 -7.41 -1.72 -0.03
CA LEU A 113 -7.60 -0.64 0.95
C LEU A 113 -9.08 -0.47 1.31
N GLY A 114 -9.97 -0.46 0.33
CA GLY A 114 -11.41 -0.36 0.54
C GLY A 114 -11.97 -1.53 1.35
N ARG A 115 -11.53 -2.77 1.06
CA ARG A 115 -11.89 -3.96 1.83
C ARG A 115 -11.41 -3.86 3.28
N ARG A 116 -10.17 -3.38 3.49
CA ARG A 116 -9.59 -3.18 4.83
C ARG A 116 -10.35 -2.11 5.62
N ALA A 117 -10.65 -0.97 5.00
CA ALA A 117 -11.38 0.13 5.60
C ALA A 117 -12.76 -0.34 6.11
N ARG A 118 -13.52 -1.07 5.28
CA ARG A 118 -14.83 -1.61 5.66
C ARG A 118 -14.76 -2.59 6.81
N ARG A 119 -13.78 -3.51 6.80
CA ARG A 119 -13.60 -4.50 7.88
C ARG A 119 -13.27 -3.88 9.24
N ARG A 120 -12.66 -2.69 9.26
CA ARG A 120 -12.19 -2.02 10.49
C ARG A 120 -12.97 -0.73 10.81
N ALA A 121 -13.98 -0.38 10.02
CA ALA A 121 -14.63 0.94 10.07
C ALA A 121 -13.63 2.12 10.07
N ASP A 122 -12.55 1.99 9.29
CA ASP A 122 -11.44 2.95 9.27
C ASP A 122 -11.61 4.00 8.16
N LEU A 123 -12.04 5.20 8.56
CA LEU A 123 -12.28 6.32 7.63
C LEU A 123 -10.99 6.85 6.99
N LYS A 124 -9.85 6.80 7.69
CA LYS A 124 -8.57 7.26 7.13
C LYS A 124 -8.15 6.38 5.96
N VAL A 125 -8.26 5.06 6.12
CA VAL A 125 -7.96 4.09 5.05
C VAL A 125 -8.96 4.21 3.90
N LEU A 126 -10.23 4.54 4.17
CA LEU A 126 -11.21 4.81 3.13
C LEU A 126 -10.85 6.07 2.30
N CYS A 127 -10.47 7.15 2.97
CA CYS A 127 -9.98 8.37 2.30
C CYS A 127 -8.74 8.08 1.45
N LEU A 128 -7.83 7.25 1.95
CA LEU A 128 -6.66 6.82 1.20
C LEU A 128 -7.05 6.03 -0.07
N ALA A 129 -7.96 5.06 0.04
CA ALA A 129 -8.46 4.32 -1.11
C ALA A 129 -9.08 5.26 -2.15
N HIS A 130 -9.81 6.29 -1.70
CA HIS A 130 -10.39 7.28 -2.60
C HIS A 130 -9.33 8.15 -3.29
N ALA A 131 -8.26 8.54 -2.58
CA ALA A 131 -7.14 9.27 -3.15
C ALA A 131 -6.47 8.49 -4.28
N TRP A 132 -6.24 7.19 -4.08
CA TRP A 132 -5.73 6.28 -5.13
C TRP A 132 -6.70 6.14 -6.32
N CYS A 133 -8.00 5.99 -6.06
CA CYS A 133 -9.01 5.90 -7.11
C CYS A 133 -9.06 7.16 -8.01
N SER A 134 -8.82 8.35 -7.44
CA SER A 134 -8.77 9.60 -8.22
C SER A 134 -7.64 9.63 -9.27
N VAL A 135 -6.56 8.86 -9.06
CA VAL A 135 -5.45 8.73 -10.00
C VAL A 135 -5.82 7.80 -11.15
N ALA A 136 -6.46 6.66 -10.87
CA ALA A 136 -6.93 5.73 -11.89
C ALA A 136 -7.86 6.41 -12.90
N ARG A 137 -8.83 7.19 -12.41
CA ARG A 137 -9.78 7.93 -13.26
C ARG A 137 -9.08 8.90 -14.21
N ARG A 138 -8.13 9.69 -13.70
CA ARG A 138 -7.32 10.60 -14.54
C ARG A 138 -6.48 9.87 -15.59
N GLY A 139 -5.99 8.67 -15.29
CA GLY A 139 -5.28 7.83 -16.25
C GLY A 139 -6.20 7.34 -17.38
N SER A 140 -7.41 6.90 -17.03
CA SER A 140 -8.41 6.41 -17.99
C SER A 140 -8.89 7.52 -18.94
N ASP A 141 -9.17 8.72 -18.41
CA ASP A 141 -9.60 9.87 -19.21
C ASP A 141 -8.55 10.28 -20.25
N ARG A 142 -7.25 10.20 -19.92
CA ARG A 142 -6.15 10.51 -20.84
C ARG A 142 -6.03 9.50 -21.98
N VAL A 143 -6.36 8.23 -21.75
CA VAL A 143 -6.36 7.19 -22.78
C VAL A 143 -7.59 7.34 -23.70
N GLY A 144 -8.71 7.83 -23.17
CA GLY A 144 -9.95 8.07 -23.94
C GLY A 144 -9.87 9.24 -24.93
N VAL A 145 -9.03 10.24 -24.69
CA VAL A 145 -8.88 11.43 -25.56
C VAL A 145 -7.89 11.21 -26.70
N ALA A 146 -7.08 10.14 -26.66
CA ALA A 146 -6.09 9.81 -27.69
C ALA A 146 -6.63 8.93 -28.84
N ARG A 147 -7.96 8.95 -29.08
CA ARG A 147 -8.61 8.20 -30.17
C ARG A 147 -9.19 9.12 -31.23
#